data_AF-A0A6C7PXQ2-F1
#
_entry.id   AF-A0A6C7PXQ2-F1
#
_cell.length_a   1.000
_cell.length_b   1.000
_cell.length_c   1.000
_cell.angle_alpha   90.00
_cell.angle_beta   90.00
_cell.angle_gamma   90.00
#
_symmetry.space_group_name_H-M   'P 1'
#
loop_
_entity.id
_entity.type
_entity.pdbx_description
1 polymer ?
#
loop_
_entity_poly.entity_id
_entity_poly.type
_entity_poly.pdbx_seq_one_letter_code
_entity_poly.pdbx_strand_id
1 'polypeptide(L)'
;MKENQNIKKFDERMMKFLDYNFNHYNFNHFMFENKICNISAVKRVKEHLSYKIGYVTILLYRRKLIFLTPFAHIMVFINFMINKIIYKCAKKYNSDLIFPLLENCYDYQEALKVKEYLSYKLGKVFIRAYKNWYKGGGIKLIFDIIKLKKNFKEKNKS
;
A
#
# COMPACT_ATOMS: atom_id res chain seq x y z
N MET A 1 -21.07 -9.01 -30.99
CA MET A 1 -20.93 -7.54 -30.83
C MET A 1 -20.92 -7.03 -29.38
N LYS A 2 -21.62 -7.65 -28.41
CA LYS A 2 -21.64 -7.18 -27.00
C LYS A 2 -20.36 -7.45 -26.20
N GLU A 3 -19.59 -8.50 -26.51
CA GLU A 3 -18.31 -8.81 -25.82
C GLU A 3 -17.22 -7.77 -26.08
N ASN A 4 -17.07 -7.30 -27.32
CA ASN A 4 -16.07 -6.27 -27.66
C ASN A 4 -16.31 -4.93 -26.97
N GLN A 5 -17.56 -4.58 -26.65
CA GLN A 5 -17.88 -3.38 -25.87
C GLN A 5 -17.56 -3.56 -24.39
N ASN A 6 -17.75 -4.77 -23.84
CA ASN A 6 -17.40 -5.07 -22.46
C ASN A 6 -15.88 -5.13 -22.24
N ILE A 7 -15.13 -5.67 -23.20
CA ILE A 7 -13.66 -5.69 -23.18
C ILE A 7 -13.11 -4.26 -23.25
N LYS A 8 -13.56 -3.45 -24.23
CA LYS A 8 -13.16 -2.04 -24.30
C LYS A 8 -13.48 -1.24 -23.03
N LYS A 9 -14.66 -1.45 -22.45
CA LYS A 9 -15.09 -0.76 -21.21
C LYS A 9 -14.31 -1.24 -19.97
N PHE A 10 -13.84 -2.48 -19.98
CA PHE A 10 -12.95 -3.01 -18.96
C PHE A 10 -11.56 -2.38 -19.06
N ASP A 11 -11.00 -2.32 -20.27
CA ASP A 11 -9.70 -1.71 -20.53
C ASP A 11 -9.69 -0.21 -20.19
N GLU A 12 -10.76 0.52 -20.50
CA GLU A 12 -10.87 1.94 -20.16
C GLU A 12 -10.92 2.22 -18.65
N ARG A 13 -11.64 1.36 -17.89
CA ARG A 13 -11.70 1.43 -16.43
C ARG A 13 -10.39 1.01 -15.79
N MET A 14 -9.70 0.05 -16.40
CA MET A 14 -8.37 -0.38 -16.02
C MET A 14 -7.36 0.75 -16.23
N MET A 15 -7.35 1.35 -17.42
CA MET A 15 -6.45 2.44 -17.75
C MET A 15 -6.70 3.65 -16.86
N LYS A 16 -7.94 4.01 -16.53
CA LYS A 16 -8.21 5.06 -15.52
C LYS A 16 -7.74 4.71 -14.12
N PHE A 17 -7.86 3.45 -13.70
CA PHE A 17 -7.36 3.00 -12.40
C PHE A 17 -5.83 2.98 -12.36
N LEU A 18 -5.19 2.57 -13.45
CA LEU A 18 -3.74 2.60 -13.60
C LEU A 18 -3.26 4.04 -13.68
N ASP A 19 -3.79 4.89 -14.56
CA ASP A 19 -3.48 6.32 -14.64
C ASP A 19 -3.62 7.03 -13.30
N TYR A 20 -4.70 6.78 -12.56
CA TYR A 20 -4.88 7.35 -11.23
C TYR A 20 -3.78 6.93 -10.24
N ASN A 21 -3.27 5.69 -10.37
CA ASN A 21 -2.17 5.19 -9.54
C ASN A 21 -0.78 5.50 -10.11
N PHE A 22 -0.66 5.82 -11.42
CA PHE A 22 0.60 5.99 -12.15
C PHE A 22 0.97 7.46 -12.43
N ASN A 23 0.01 8.35 -12.73
CA ASN A 23 0.26 9.76 -13.10
C ASN A 23 0.67 10.66 -11.92
N HIS A 24 1.10 10.06 -10.82
CA HIS A 24 1.57 10.73 -9.62
C HIS A 24 3.09 10.82 -9.54
N TYR A 25 3.76 10.93 -10.70
CA TYR A 25 5.22 11.01 -10.81
C TYR A 25 5.66 12.23 -11.62
N ASN A 26 5.22 13.40 -11.16
CA ASN A 26 5.91 14.64 -11.48
C ASN A 26 7.00 14.87 -10.42
N PHE A 27 8.27 15.06 -10.81
CA PHE A 27 9.38 15.19 -9.85
C PHE A 27 9.18 16.35 -8.85
N ASN A 28 8.59 17.46 -9.31
CA ASN A 28 8.20 18.59 -8.45
C ASN A 28 7.04 18.25 -7.50
N HIS A 29 6.12 17.39 -7.93
CA HIS A 29 5.04 16.86 -7.10
C HIS A 29 5.59 15.94 -6.01
N PHE A 30 6.53 15.05 -6.36
CA PHE A 30 7.23 14.20 -5.40
C PHE A 30 7.96 15.03 -4.33
N MET A 31 8.60 16.15 -4.68
CA MET A 31 9.26 17.04 -3.71
C MET A 31 8.26 17.77 -2.80
N PHE A 32 7.17 18.31 -3.34
CA PHE A 32 6.12 18.99 -2.57
C PHE A 32 5.37 18.02 -1.64
N GLU A 33 5.06 16.82 -2.13
CA GLU A 33 4.47 15.77 -1.32
C GLU A 33 5.41 15.23 -0.27
N ASN A 34 6.71 15.13 -0.53
CA ASN A 34 7.67 14.74 0.51
C ASN A 34 7.72 15.77 1.63
N LYS A 35 7.56 17.06 1.34
CA LYS A 35 7.44 18.11 2.37
C LYS A 35 6.15 17.97 3.20
N ILE A 36 5.02 17.63 2.59
CA ILE A 36 3.75 17.35 3.32
C ILE A 36 3.83 16.02 4.09
N CYS A 37 4.39 14.97 3.46
CA CYS A 37 4.71 13.69 4.09
C CYS A 37 5.71 13.87 5.23
N ASN A 38 6.54 14.91 5.25
CA ASN A 38 7.44 15.20 6.36
C ASN A 38 6.68 15.63 7.62
N ILE A 39 5.50 16.22 7.47
CA ILE A 39 4.77 16.85 8.58
C ILE A 39 3.67 15.92 9.11
N SER A 40 3.05 15.07 8.27
CA SER A 40 1.97 14.15 8.65
C SER A 40 2.44 12.69 8.82
N ALA A 41 2.32 12.16 10.03
CA ALA A 41 2.53 10.76 10.37
C ALA A 41 1.48 9.85 9.73
N VAL A 42 0.22 10.29 9.59
CA VAL A 42 -0.83 9.50 8.92
C VAL A 42 -0.43 9.24 7.47
N LYS A 43 0.01 10.27 6.75
CA LYS A 43 0.43 10.14 5.35
C LYS A 43 1.62 9.18 5.24
N ARG A 44 2.62 9.32 6.12
CA ARG A 44 3.76 8.37 6.18
C ARG A 44 3.32 6.93 6.42
N VAL A 45 2.41 6.69 7.36
CA VAL A 45 1.88 5.34 7.63
C VAL A 45 1.16 4.77 6.41
N LYS A 46 0.40 5.57 5.68
CA LYS A 46 -0.26 5.16 4.42
C LYS A 46 0.75 4.89 3.29
N GLU A 47 1.89 5.57 3.30
CA GLU A 47 2.97 5.34 2.34
C GLU A 47 3.73 4.02 2.57
N HIS A 48 3.63 3.41 3.75
CA HIS A 48 4.25 2.11 4.01
C HIS A 48 3.73 1.05 3.03
N LEU A 49 4.67 0.21 2.56
CA LEU A 49 4.38 -0.92 1.69
C LEU A 49 3.24 -1.80 2.21
N SER A 50 3.20 -2.07 3.52
CA SER A 50 2.14 -2.86 4.16
C SER A 50 0.76 -2.25 3.94
N TYR A 51 0.63 -0.93 4.08
CA TYR A 51 -0.65 -0.27 3.86
C TYR A 51 -1.07 -0.39 2.39
N LYS A 52 -0.17 -0.05 1.46
CA LYS A 52 -0.45 -0.06 0.01
C LYS A 52 -0.84 -1.45 -0.48
N ILE A 53 -0.10 -2.48 -0.08
CA ILE A 53 -0.41 -3.88 -0.40
C ILE A 53 -1.81 -4.24 0.09
N GLY A 54 -2.08 -4.11 1.40
CA GLY A 54 -3.37 -4.56 1.93
C GLY A 54 -4.54 -3.70 1.44
N TYR A 55 -4.33 -2.41 1.18
CA TYR A 55 -5.34 -1.53 0.59
C TYR A 55 -5.71 -1.98 -0.82
N VAL A 56 -4.71 -2.22 -1.69
CA VAL A 56 -4.93 -2.73 -3.05
C VAL A 56 -5.63 -4.09 -3.01
N THR A 57 -5.23 -4.99 -2.11
CA THR A 57 -5.87 -6.30 -1.94
C THR A 57 -7.36 -6.19 -1.59
N ILE A 58 -7.71 -5.35 -0.60
CA ILE A 58 -9.11 -5.13 -0.20
C ILE A 58 -9.90 -4.48 -1.34
N LEU A 59 -9.30 -3.51 -2.04
CA LEU A 59 -9.95 -2.81 -3.14
C LEU A 59 -10.25 -3.75 -4.31
N LEU A 60 -9.29 -4.58 -4.71
CA LEU A 60 -9.46 -5.57 -5.78
C LEU A 60 -10.48 -6.65 -5.38
N TYR A 61 -10.46 -7.10 -4.12
CA TYR A 61 -11.46 -8.02 -3.59
C TYR A 61 -12.88 -7.43 -3.69
N ARG A 62 -13.07 -6.19 -3.21
CA ARG A 62 -14.37 -5.50 -3.27
C ARG A 62 -14.88 -5.32 -4.69
N ARG A 63 -13.97 -5.09 -5.64
CA ARG A 63 -14.28 -4.94 -7.07
C ARG A 63 -14.46 -6.27 -7.81
N LYS A 64 -14.29 -7.42 -7.14
CA LYS A 64 -14.27 -8.76 -7.75
C LYS A 64 -13.21 -8.90 -8.86
N LEU A 65 -12.10 -8.16 -8.74
CA LEU A 65 -10.98 -8.16 -9.69
C LEU A 65 -9.77 -8.91 -9.14
N ILE A 66 -10.03 -10.05 -8.47
CA ILE A 66 -9.00 -10.77 -7.73
C ILE A 66 -7.90 -11.35 -8.66
N PHE A 67 -8.22 -11.59 -9.93
CA PHE A 67 -7.26 -12.05 -10.93
C PHE A 67 -6.15 -11.04 -11.23
N LEU A 68 -6.37 -9.75 -10.94
CA LEU A 68 -5.36 -8.69 -11.10
C LEU A 68 -4.43 -8.55 -9.89
N THR A 69 -4.75 -9.23 -8.79
CA THR A 69 -4.00 -9.19 -7.53
C THR A 69 -2.49 -9.41 -7.74
N PRO A 70 -2.01 -10.46 -8.44
CA PRO A 70 -0.57 -10.65 -8.63
C PRO A 70 0.09 -9.47 -9.36
N PHE A 71 -0.52 -8.97 -10.45
CA PHE A 71 0.00 -7.83 -11.20
C PHE A 71 0.08 -6.56 -10.35
N ALA A 72 -0.98 -6.26 -9.59
CA ALA A 72 -1.02 -5.08 -8.74
C ALA A 72 0.02 -5.13 -7.61
N HIS A 73 0.27 -6.31 -7.03
CA HIS A 73 1.32 -6.49 -6.02
C HIS A 73 2.72 -6.26 -6.59
N ILE A 74 2.99 -6.75 -7.81
CA ILE A 74 4.26 -6.53 -8.51
C ILE A 74 4.48 -5.03 -8.73
N MET A 75 3.47 -4.30 -9.23
CA MET A 75 3.58 -2.87 -9.47
C MET A 75 3.84 -2.06 -8.18
N VAL A 76 3.10 -2.35 -7.11
CA VAL A 76 3.32 -1.71 -5.80
C VAL A 76 4.74 -1.99 -5.29
N PHE A 77 5.26 -3.20 -5.50
CA PHE A 77 6.60 -3.59 -5.07
C PHE A 77 7.70 -2.87 -5.87
N ILE A 78 7.59 -2.81 -7.20
CA ILE A 78 8.53 -2.08 -8.07
C ILE A 78 8.57 -0.62 -7.65
N ASN A 79 7.41 0.01 -7.47
CA ASN A 79 7.34 1.40 -7.07
C ASN A 79 8.01 1.66 -5.70
N PHE A 80 7.78 0.76 -4.75
CA PHE A 80 8.46 0.83 -3.46
C PHE A 80 9.99 0.75 -3.58
N MET A 81 10.51 -0.12 -4.45
CA MET A 81 11.94 -0.24 -4.69
C MET A 81 12.53 1.05 -5.31
N ILE A 82 11.85 1.63 -6.30
CA ILE A 82 12.26 2.89 -6.93
C ILE A 82 12.28 4.02 -5.89
N ASN A 83 11.21 4.20 -5.12
CA ASN A 83 11.12 5.23 -4.09
C ASN A 83 12.23 5.08 -3.03
N LYS A 84 12.60 3.83 -2.67
CA LYS A 84 13.69 3.56 -1.73
C LYS A 84 15.06 3.95 -2.30
N ILE A 85 15.28 3.75 -3.60
CA ILE A 85 16.50 4.17 -4.30
C ILE A 85 16.56 5.70 -4.35
N ILE A 86 15.49 6.36 -4.80
CA ILE A 86 15.40 7.82 -4.86
C ILE A 86 15.66 8.44 -3.49
N TYR A 87 15.03 7.93 -2.44
CA TYR A 87 15.27 8.41 -1.08
C TYR A 87 16.73 8.26 -0.62
N LYS A 88 17.36 7.12 -0.91
CA LYS A 88 18.79 6.92 -0.60
C LYS A 88 19.68 7.92 -1.33
N CYS A 89 19.40 8.16 -2.62
CA CYS A 89 20.13 9.15 -3.43
C CYS A 89 19.94 10.57 -2.88
N ALA A 90 18.68 10.95 -2.59
CA ALA A 90 18.33 12.25 -2.05
C ALA A 90 19.00 12.50 -0.68
N LYS A 91 18.97 11.51 0.22
CA LYS A 91 19.64 11.58 1.53
C LYS A 91 21.16 11.72 1.42
N LYS A 92 21.79 11.07 0.42
CA LYS A 92 23.24 11.18 0.18
C LYS A 92 23.63 12.57 -0.32
N TYR A 93 22.76 13.22 -1.08
CA TYR A 93 23.03 14.52 -1.68
C TYR A 93 22.73 15.68 -0.73
N ASN A 94 21.60 15.62 -0.01
CA ASN A 94 21.18 16.66 0.94
C ASN A 94 20.79 16.03 2.28
N SER A 95 21.60 16.26 3.31
CA SER A 95 21.34 15.81 4.70
C SER A 95 20.06 16.42 5.28
N ASP A 96 19.66 17.60 4.84
CA ASP A 96 18.49 18.31 5.39
C ASP A 96 17.14 17.67 4.99
N LEU A 97 17.15 16.66 4.12
CA LEU A 97 16.00 15.82 3.78
C LEU A 97 15.71 14.71 4.81
N ILE A 98 16.36 14.74 5.99
CA ILE A 98 16.06 13.82 7.08
C ILE A 98 14.60 14.01 7.52
N PHE A 99 13.80 12.96 7.31
CA PHE A 99 12.44 12.87 7.83
C PHE A 99 12.46 13.11 9.36
N PRO A 100 11.67 14.06 9.91
CA PRO A 100 11.52 14.16 11.36
C PRO A 100 10.98 12.84 11.93
N LEU A 101 11.25 12.54 13.20
CA LEU A 101 10.72 11.35 13.87
C LEU A 101 9.19 11.32 13.76
N LEU A 102 8.62 10.12 13.59
CA LEU A 102 7.17 9.95 13.42
C LEU A 102 6.37 10.51 14.60
N GLU A 103 6.97 10.48 15.79
CA GLU A 103 6.39 10.93 17.07
C GLU A 103 6.27 12.46 17.16
N ASN A 104 7.07 13.18 16.37
CA ASN A 104 7.08 14.65 16.35
C ASN A 104 6.03 15.23 15.38
N CYS A 105 5.29 14.38 14.65
CA CYS A 105 4.22 14.81 13.77
C CYS A 105 2.93 15.09 14.57
N TYR A 106 2.21 16.16 14.21
CA TYR A 106 1.00 16.61 14.92
C TYR A 106 -0.13 15.56 14.98
N ASP A 107 -0.20 14.67 13.98
CA ASP A 107 -1.22 13.62 13.79
C ASP A 107 -0.72 12.22 14.18
N TYR A 108 0.34 12.12 15.00
CA TYR A 108 0.94 10.83 15.38
C TYR A 108 -0.07 9.86 15.99
N GLN A 109 -0.96 10.35 16.86
CA GLN A 109 -2.01 9.53 17.49
C GLN A 109 -2.98 8.94 16.45
N GLU A 110 -3.31 9.68 15.39
CA GLU A 110 -4.11 9.16 14.30
C GLU A 110 -3.34 8.13 13.46
N ALA A 111 -2.04 8.34 13.27
CA ALA A 111 -1.18 7.40 12.57
C ALA A 111 -1.13 6.03 13.27
N LEU A 112 -1.19 6.00 14.61
CA LEU A 112 -1.33 4.76 15.39
C LEU A 112 -2.65 4.04 15.08
N LYS A 113 -3.76 4.77 14.97
CA LYS A 113 -5.06 4.20 14.57
C LYS A 113 -5.00 3.61 13.15
N VAL A 114 -4.29 4.27 12.22
CA VAL A 114 -4.13 3.77 10.84
C VAL A 114 -3.32 2.47 10.81
N LYS A 115 -2.31 2.30 11.68
CA LYS A 115 -1.59 1.01 11.81
C LYS A 115 -2.50 -0.12 12.27
N GLU A 116 -3.60 0.20 12.95
CA GLU A 116 -4.61 -0.75 13.38
C GLU A 116 -5.62 -1.13 12.29
N TYR A 117 -5.60 -0.46 11.12
CA TYR A 117 -6.53 -0.74 10.02
C TYR A 117 -6.32 -2.13 9.41
N LEU A 118 -7.40 -2.69 8.88
CA LEU A 118 -7.39 -3.99 8.22
C LEU A 118 -6.40 -4.01 7.06
N SER A 119 -6.36 -2.96 6.24
CA SER A 119 -5.40 -2.82 5.14
C SER A 119 -3.95 -2.95 5.63
N TYR A 120 -3.59 -2.20 6.68
CA TYR A 120 -2.24 -2.19 7.22
C TYR A 120 -1.83 -3.56 7.79
N LYS A 121 -2.71 -4.17 8.60
CA LYS A 121 -2.45 -5.49 9.20
C LYS A 121 -2.42 -6.59 8.14
N LEU A 122 -3.33 -6.57 7.18
CA LEU A 122 -3.39 -7.53 6.09
C LEU A 122 -2.08 -7.49 5.27
N GLY A 123 -1.65 -6.31 4.83
CA GLY A 123 -0.41 -6.21 4.06
C GLY A 123 0.84 -6.56 4.88
N LYS A 124 0.86 -6.33 6.20
CA LYS A 124 1.91 -6.84 7.08
C LYS A 124 2.00 -8.37 7.06
N VAL A 125 0.86 -9.06 7.14
CA VAL A 125 0.80 -10.52 7.04
C VAL A 125 1.30 -10.99 5.67
N PHE A 126 0.86 -10.35 4.58
CA PHE A 126 1.34 -10.65 3.23
C PHE A 126 2.86 -10.52 3.12
N ILE A 127 3.45 -9.39 3.51
CA ILE A 127 4.90 -9.18 3.44
C ILE A 127 5.65 -10.23 4.27
N ARG A 128 5.14 -10.57 5.46
CA ARG A 128 5.74 -11.61 6.31
C ARG A 128 5.68 -12.99 5.66
N ALA A 129 4.57 -13.31 4.99
CA ALA A 129 4.42 -14.56 4.26
C ALA A 129 5.40 -14.63 3.08
N TYR A 130 5.54 -13.54 2.30
CA TYR A 130 6.52 -13.46 1.22
C TYR A 130 7.95 -13.66 1.74
N LYS A 131 8.33 -13.01 2.84
CA LYS A 131 9.66 -13.19 3.45
C LYS A 131 9.92 -14.61 3.94
N ASN A 132 8.88 -15.36 4.31
CA ASN A 132 8.98 -16.73 4.83
C ASN A 132 8.39 -17.74 3.84
N TRP A 133 8.33 -17.41 2.55
CA TRP A 133 7.74 -18.27 1.52
C TRP A 133 8.34 -19.68 1.57
N TYR A 134 9.67 -19.75 1.68
CA TYR A 134 10.47 -20.98 1.76
C TYR A 134 10.28 -21.79 3.06
N LYS A 135 9.60 -21.24 4.08
CA LYS A 135 9.26 -21.93 5.35
C LYS A 135 7.77 -22.29 5.44
N GLY A 136 7.10 -22.46 4.30
CA GLY A 136 5.65 -22.70 4.26
C GLY A 136 4.82 -21.43 4.54
N GLY A 137 5.36 -20.25 4.21
CA GLY A 137 4.70 -18.97 4.44
C GLY A 137 3.31 -18.84 3.82
N GLY A 138 3.03 -19.55 2.73
CA GLY A 138 1.72 -19.59 2.07
C GLY A 138 0.62 -20.23 2.93
N ILE A 139 0.90 -21.35 3.60
CA ILE A 139 -0.08 -21.99 4.49
C ILE A 139 -0.33 -21.09 5.70
N LYS A 140 0.75 -20.55 6.28
CA LYS A 140 0.67 -19.63 7.41
C LYS A 140 -0.11 -18.35 7.09
N LEU A 141 0.02 -17.84 5.86
CA LEU A 141 -0.74 -16.67 5.37
C LEU A 141 -2.24 -16.89 5.45
N ILE A 142 -2.74 -18.05 5.02
CA ILE A 142 -4.18 -18.37 5.03
C ILE A 142 -4.70 -18.35 6.48
N PHE A 143 -4.01 -19.05 7.40
CA PHE A 143 -4.37 -19.07 8.82
C PHE A 143 -4.35 -17.68 9.45
N ASP A 144 -3.30 -16.89 9.17
CA ASP A 144 -3.18 -15.53 9.69
C ASP A 144 -4.30 -14.61 9.17
N ILE A 145 -4.70 -14.74 7.90
CA ILE A 145 -5.81 -13.97 7.32
C ILE A 145 -7.15 -14.36 7.95
N ILE A 146 -7.41 -15.66 8.15
CA ILE A 146 -8.64 -16.14 8.81
C ILE A 146 -8.72 -15.59 10.23
N LYS A 147 -7.62 -15.70 10.99
CA LYS A 147 -7.52 -15.16 12.35
C LYS A 147 -7.72 -13.65 12.37
N LEU A 148 -7.10 -12.93 11.44
CA LEU A 148 -7.25 -11.48 11.31
C LEU A 148 -8.71 -11.09 11.08
N LYS A 149 -9.39 -11.77 10.13
CA LYS A 149 -10.81 -11.52 9.83
C LYS A 149 -11.70 -11.77 11.05
N LYS A 150 -11.44 -12.84 11.82
CA LYS A 150 -12.17 -13.15 13.05
C LYS A 150 -12.02 -12.02 14.08
N ASN A 151 -10.78 -11.64 14.39
CA ASN A 151 -10.49 -10.59 15.38
C ASN A 151 -11.09 -9.23 15.00
N PHE A 152 -11.07 -8.87 13.71
CA PHE A 152 -11.72 -7.64 13.22
C PHE A 152 -13.24 -7.70 13.36
N LYS A 153 -13.86 -8.86 13.13
CA LYS A 153 -15.31 -9.03 13.29
C LYS A 153 -15.72 -8.94 14.77
N GLU A 154 -14.91 -9.46 15.68
CA GLU A 154 -15.16 -9.38 17.13
C GLU A 154 -15.00 -7.95 17.65
N LYS A 155 -13.92 -7.24 17.25
CA LYS A 155 -13.69 -5.84 17.65
C LYS A 155 -14.74 -4.85 17.13
N ASN A 156 -15.41 -5.16 16.01
CA ASN A 156 -16.50 -4.32 15.48
C ASN A 156 -17.89 -4.70 16.03
N LYS A 157 -17.99 -5.74 16.87
CA LYS A 157 -19.23 -6.16 17.53
C LYS A 157 -19.33 -5.66 18.98
N SER A 158 -18.19 -5.41 19.62
CA SER A 158 -18.05 -4.76 20.94
C SER A 158 -18.18 -3.25 20.82
#